data_AF-A0A1Z5SWV2-F1
#
_entry.id   AF-A0A1Z5SWV2-F1
#
_cell.length_a   1.000
_cell.length_b   1.000
_cell.length_c   1.000
_cell.angle_alpha   90.00
_cell.angle_beta   90.00
_cell.angle_gamma   90.00
#
_symmetry.space_group_name_H-M   'P 1'
#
loop_
_entity.id
_entity.type
_entity.pdbx_description
1 polymer ?
#
loop_
_entity_poly.entity_id
_entity_poly.type
_entity_poly.pdbx_seq_one_letter_code
_entity_poly.pdbx_strand_id
1 'polypeptide(L)'
;MVFTGYTYSADAKDEVPSYSQNATIPACPTLNSGNASCQLQRVDFPTAFRGLSGLRMQAFSGNEERMFFLDDLALGWASNNCEAANDRVRTIKG
;
A
#
# COMPACT_ATOMS: atom_id res chain seq x y z
N MET A 1 2.26 -4.30 -11.15
CA MET A 1 1.41 -3.68 -10.11
C MET A 1 1.73 -2.20 -10.03
N VAL A 2 0.71 -1.40 -9.77
CA VAL A 2 0.77 0.05 -9.56
C VAL A 2 0.22 0.34 -8.17
N PHE A 3 1.02 0.98 -7.33
CA PHE A 3 0.64 1.41 -5.99
C PHE A 3 0.54 2.93 -6.00
N THR A 4 -0.59 3.48 -5.58
CA THR A 4 -0.83 4.92 -5.54
C THR A 4 -1.22 5.31 -4.12
N GLY A 5 -0.42 6.17 -3.50
CA GLY A 5 -0.70 6.78 -2.21
C GLY A 5 -1.47 8.09 -2.40
N TYR A 6 -2.49 8.29 -1.58
CA TYR A 6 -3.32 9.48 -1.57
C TYR A 6 -3.08 10.29 -0.30
N THR A 7 -3.09 11.61 -0.44
CA THR A 7 -3.04 12.54 0.69
C THR A 7 -4.24 13.46 0.64
N TYR A 8 -4.85 13.74 1.79
CA TYR A 8 -5.94 14.71 1.85
C TYR A 8 -5.41 16.12 1.56
N SER A 9 -5.97 16.78 0.54
CA SER A 9 -5.73 18.19 0.27
C SER A 9 -6.86 19.02 0.86
N ALA A 10 -6.53 19.94 1.78
CA ALA A 10 -7.50 20.86 2.36
C ALA A 10 -8.08 21.84 1.30
N ASP A 11 -7.29 22.16 0.27
CA ASP A 11 -7.69 23.06 -0.82
C ASP A 11 -8.72 22.40 -1.74
N ALA A 12 -8.48 21.14 -2.11
CA ALA A 12 -9.41 20.36 -2.91
C ALA A 12 -10.57 19.76 -2.08
N LYS A 13 -10.43 19.76 -0.74
CA LYS A 13 -11.27 19.03 0.21
C LYS A 13 -11.43 17.54 -0.13
N ASP A 14 -10.41 16.98 -0.78
CA ASP A 14 -10.47 15.64 -1.37
C ASP A 14 -9.11 14.95 -1.31
N GLU A 15 -9.12 13.64 -1.51
CA GLU A 15 -7.93 12.80 -1.58
C GLU A 15 -7.26 12.95 -2.94
N VAL A 16 -6.04 13.51 -2.94
CA VAL A 16 -5.26 13.69 -4.17
C VAL A 16 -4.16 12.64 -4.27
N PRO A 17 -3.90 12.08 -5.47
CA PRO A 17 -2.79 11.15 -5.66
C PRO A 17 -1.48 11.91 -5.43
N SER A 18 -0.73 11.48 -4.43
CA SER A 18 0.51 12.12 -3.99
C SER A 18 1.73 11.44 -4.60
N TYR A 19 1.74 10.09 -4.54
CA TYR A 19 2.85 9.29 -5.01
C TYR A 19 2.37 8.03 -5.69
N SER A 20 3.07 7.60 -6.74
CA SER A 20 2.81 6.34 -7.43
C SER A 20 4.11 5.56 -7.61
N GLN A 21 4.05 4.26 -7.37
CA GLN A 21 5.15 3.32 -7.54
C GLN A 21 4.67 2.14 -8.38
N ASN A 22 5.49 1.77 -9.36
CA ASN A 22 5.28 0.54 -10.12
C ASN A 22 6.20 -0.55 -9.58
N ALA A 23 5.65 -1.75 -9.39
CA ALA A 23 6.44 -2.94 -9.09
C ALA A 23 6.03 -4.09 -10.02
N THR A 24 7.02 -4.80 -10.55
CA THR A 24 6.79 -6.01 -11.34
C THR A 24 6.80 -7.20 -10.40
N ILE A 25 5.65 -7.86 -10.27
CA ILE A 25 5.54 -9.10 -9.50
C ILE A 25 5.41 -10.25 -10.51
N PRO A 26 6.36 -11.20 -10.54
CA PRO A 26 6.29 -12.33 -11.46
C PRO A 26 5.11 -13.24 -11.11
N ALA A 27 4.49 -13.84 -12.13
CA ALA A 27 3.44 -14.82 -11.91
C ALA A 27 3.98 -16.06 -11.19
N CYS A 28 3.15 -16.71 -10.37
CA CYS A 28 3.48 -17.96 -9.71
C CYS A 28 2.89 -19.17 -10.48
N PRO A 29 3.64 -19.81 -11.38
CA PRO A 29 3.11 -20.93 -12.17
C PRO A 29 2.87 -22.19 -11.32
N THR A 30 3.58 -22.36 -10.20
CA THR A 30 3.49 -23.56 -9.34
C THR A 30 2.31 -23.53 -8.37
N LEU A 31 1.55 -22.42 -8.30
CA LEU A 31 0.36 -22.32 -7.45
C LEU A 31 -0.69 -23.39 -7.81
N ASN A 32 -0.75 -23.80 -9.08
CA ASN A 32 -1.70 -24.80 -9.58
C ASN A 32 -1.41 -26.23 -9.15
N SER A 33 -0.20 -26.54 -8.64
CA SER A 33 0.21 -27.93 -8.34
C SER A 33 0.07 -28.33 -6.86
N GLY A 34 -0.56 -27.49 -6.03
CA GLY A 34 -0.73 -27.74 -4.58
C GLY A 34 0.57 -27.73 -3.76
N ASN A 35 1.71 -27.50 -4.41
CA ASN A 35 3.05 -27.43 -3.82
C ASN A 35 3.69 -26.14 -4.34
N ALA A 36 3.11 -25.01 -3.91
CA ALA A 36 3.49 -23.68 -4.37
C ALA A 36 4.86 -23.30 -3.78
N SER A 37 5.94 -23.62 -4.49
CA SER A 37 7.30 -23.17 -4.16
C SER A 37 7.57 -21.73 -4.66
N CYS A 38 6.55 -20.87 -4.70
CA CYS A 38 6.75 -19.47 -5.02
C CYS A 38 7.05 -18.67 -3.76
N GLN A 39 8.16 -17.94 -3.81
CA GLN A 39 8.48 -16.96 -2.79
C GLN A 39 7.56 -15.75 -2.95
N LEU A 40 6.93 -15.31 -1.86
CA LEU A 40 6.19 -14.06 -1.85
C LEU A 40 7.16 -12.90 -2.09
N GLN A 41 6.84 -12.05 -3.07
CA GLN A 41 7.65 -10.87 -3.34
C GLN A 41 7.24 -9.75 -2.40
N ARG A 42 8.14 -9.41 -1.47
CA ARG A 42 8.00 -8.21 -0.65
C ARG A 42 8.20 -6.96 -1.51
N VAL A 43 7.27 -6.02 -1.40
CA VAL A 43 7.38 -4.69 -2.00
C VAL A 43 7.48 -3.68 -0.87
N ASP A 44 8.65 -3.04 -0.75
CA ASP A 44 8.86 -1.99 0.24
C ASP A 44 8.49 -0.62 -0.36
N PHE A 45 7.71 0.15 0.40
CA PHE A 45 7.32 1.49 0.03
C PHE A 45 8.38 2.52 0.45
N PRO A 46 8.72 3.49 -0.41
CA PRO A 46 9.66 4.55 -0.06
C PRO A 46 9.07 5.49 0.99
N THR A 47 9.92 6.33 1.59
CA THR A 47 9.51 7.33 2.60
C THR A 47 8.46 8.33 2.11
N ALA A 48 8.27 8.44 0.79
CA ALA A 48 7.21 9.22 0.17
C ALA A 48 5.80 8.68 0.49
N PHE A 49 5.65 7.39 0.81
CA PHE A 49 4.38 6.78 1.25
C PHE A 49 4.14 7.01 2.74
N ARG A 50 4.23 8.26 3.20
CA ARG A 50 3.96 8.66 4.58
C ARG A 50 2.90 9.75 4.62
N GLY A 51 2.10 9.77 5.69
CA GLY A 51 1.00 10.74 5.83
C GLY A 51 -0.14 10.49 4.83
N LEU A 52 -0.30 9.24 4.39
CA LEU A 52 -1.34 8.87 3.44
C LEU A 52 -2.71 8.83 4.12
N SER A 53 -3.73 9.34 3.43
CA SER A 53 -5.14 9.15 3.80
C SER A 53 -5.74 7.92 3.12
N GLY A 54 -5.20 7.55 1.94
CA GLY A 54 -5.61 6.37 1.18
C GLY A 54 -4.46 5.67 0.47
N LEU A 55 -4.62 4.38 0.21
CA LEU A 55 -3.70 3.56 -0.57
C LEU A 55 -4.50 2.74 -1.60
N ARG A 56 -4.16 2.88 -2.88
CA ARG A 56 -4.75 2.10 -3.97
C ARG A 56 -3.70 1.21 -4.59
N MET A 57 -4.03 -0.06 -4.81
CA MET A 57 -3.14 -1.04 -5.42
C MET A 57 -3.87 -1.70 -6.59
N GLN A 58 -3.24 -1.71 -7.75
CA GLN A 58 -3.82 -2.25 -8.98
C GLN A 58 -2.83 -3.20 -9.63
N ALA A 59 -3.29 -4.37 -10.04
CA ALA A 59 -2.48 -5.33 -10.77
C ALA A 59 -2.86 -5.33 -12.24
N PHE A 60 -1.87 -5.34 -13.11
CA PHE A 60 -2.07 -5.37 -14.55
C PHE A 60 -1.24 -6.50 -15.15
N SER A 61 -1.82 -7.19 -16.13
CA SER A 61 -1.13 -8.12 -17.01
C SER A 61 -1.26 -7.59 -18.44
N GLY A 62 -0.21 -6.96 -18.95
CA GLY A 62 -0.31 -6.15 -20.17
C GLY A 62 -1.19 -4.93 -19.92
N ASN A 63 -2.26 -4.78 -20.71
CA ASN A 63 -3.20 -3.66 -20.60
C ASN A 63 -4.49 -4.01 -19.83
N GLU A 64 -4.58 -5.22 -19.28
CA GLU A 64 -5.78 -5.68 -18.56
C GLU A 64 -5.53 -5.68 -17.06
N GLU A 65 -6.46 -5.08 -16.31
CA GLU A 65 -6.48 -5.16 -14.85
C GLU A 65 -6.83 -6.60 -14.43
N ARG A 66 -6.07 -7.12 -13.47
CA ARG A 66 -6.21 -8.49 -12.97
C ARG A 66 -6.44 -8.48 -11.47
N MET A 67 -7.19 -9.47 -10.99
CA MET A 67 -7.25 -9.75 -9.56
C MET A 67 -5.87 -10.21 -9.08
N PHE A 68 -5.50 -9.75 -7.89
CA PHE A 68 -4.30 -10.21 -7.21
C PHE A 68 -4.68 -10.53 -5.76
N PHE A 69 -4.03 -11.54 -5.20
CA PHE A 69 -4.16 -11.88 -3.81
C PHE A 69 -2.97 -11.29 -3.06
N LEU A 70 -3.26 -10.71 -1.91
CA LEU A 70 -2.25 -10.21 -0.99
C LEU A 70 -2.43 -10.99 0.33
N ASP A 71 -1.32 -11.52 0.83
CA ASP A 71 -1.30 -12.32 2.06
C ASP A 71 -0.99 -11.41 3.26
N ASP A 72 0.26 -10.94 3.31
CA ASP A 72 0.73 -10.06 4.38
C ASP A 72 0.73 -8.58 3.97
N LEU A 73 0.00 -7.76 4.73
CA LEU A 73 0.04 -6.31 4.65
C LEU A 73 0.60 -5.72 5.94
N ALA A 74 1.85 -5.22 5.89
CA ALA A 74 2.48 -4.55 7.01
C ALA A 74 2.38 -3.02 6.86
N LEU A 75 1.36 -2.43 7.51
CA LEU A 75 1.21 -0.98 7.61
C LEU A 75 1.51 -0.53 9.03
N GLY A 76 2.17 0.62 9.15
CA GLY A 76 2.57 1.17 10.44
C GLY A 76 2.70 2.68 10.41
N TRP A 77 2.75 3.27 11.61
CA TRP A 77 2.98 4.70 11.75
C TRP A 77 4.42 5.05 11.41
N ALA A 78 4.59 6.11 10.61
CA ALA A 78 5.92 6.57 10.23
C ALA A 78 6.72 7.16 11.41
N SER A 79 6.03 7.69 12.43
CA SER A 79 6.63 8.17 13.68
C SER A 79 6.09 7.39 14.87
N ASN A 80 7.01 6.70 15.56
CA ASN A 80 6.74 5.86 16.73
C ASN A 80 7.14 6.52 18.06
N ASN A 81 7.29 7.85 18.09
CA ASN A 81 7.56 8.58 19.32
C ASN A 81 6.31 8.75 20.20
N CYS A 82 6.54 8.99 21.50
CA CYS A 82 5.50 9.14 22.50
C CYS A 82 4.60 10.36 22.22
N GLU A 83 5.13 11.46 21.68
CA GLU A 83 4.32 12.64 21.37
C GLU A 83 3.27 12.31 20.29
N ALA A 84 3.69 11.70 19.17
CA ALA A 84 2.76 11.36 18.10
C ALA A 84 1.75 10.28 18.53
N ALA A 85 2.10 9.40 19.48
CA ALA A 85 1.14 8.46 20.05
C ALA A 85 0.02 9.17 20.83
N ASN A 86 0.38 10.16 21.65
CA ASN A 86 -0.60 10.94 22.42
C ASN A 86 -1.54 11.76 21.52
N ASP A 87 -1.02 12.36 20.45
CA ASP A 87 -1.85 13.11 19.50
C ASP A 87 -2.92 12.23 18.84
N ARG A 88 -2.55 11.00 18.44
CA ARG A 88 -3.51 10.06 17.84
C ARG A 88 -4.59 9.62 18.82
N VAL A 89 -4.22 9.31 20.07
CA VAL A 89 -5.19 8.91 21.11
C VAL A 89 -6.21 10.02 21.38
N ARG A 90 -5.79 11.29 21.30
CA ARG A 90 -6.69 12.44 21.44
C ARG A 90 -7.66 12.55 20.28
N THR A 91 -7.21 12.34 19.05
CA THR A 91 -8.07 12.43 17.85
C THR A 91 -9.11 11.31 17.77
N ILE A 92 -8.83 10.12 18.33
CA ILE A 92 -9.78 8.98 18.31
C ILE A 92 -10.89 9.11 19.38
N LYS A 93 -10.70 9.98 20.38
CA LYS A 93 -11.66 10.20 21.47
C LYS A 93 -12.55 11.43 21.30
N GLY A 94 -12.41 12.19 20.21
CA GLY A 94 -13.27 13.31 19.85
C GLY A 94 -14.34 12.88 18.86
#